data_AF-A0A4Q7VJ43-F1
#
_entry.id   AF-A0A4Q7VJ43-F1
#
_cell.length_a   1.000
_cell.length_b   1.000
_cell.length_c   1.000
_cell.angle_alpha   90.00
_cell.angle_beta   90.00
_cell.angle_gamma   90.00
#
_symmetry.space_group_name_H-M   'P 1'
#
loop_
_entity.id
_entity.type
_entity.pdbx_description
1 polymer ?
#
loop_
_entity_poly.entity_id
_entity_poly.type
_entity_poly.pdbx_seq_one_letter_code
_entity_poly.pdbx_strand_id
1 'polypeptide(L)'
;MKLLYRSFMLLSAVILGSFSSHAQNLKIDIKLENVSDSSAYLAHYLDGRIFADDTTQLVNGVGLFQKDSLLDQGIYVVYLPSQKYFDLLIGNDQEFSIKSNSADFVNMLTIKGSKESEAFADFQKFMKAKTENSRKLQAEYKDKLKDEKAKAEYRELFKKADKEVKAYIKTLNEKFPKPSFVSEFANFTLSPEAPDFNDSIAADFPDRDKEIKLRNYLWTKNHYLSNLNPADDRYLRTPLLKDKLKFFFENILIQQRDSIVKESVKLIEQARPNKKCFQYYTQYALNYAIKSKIMGVDAAFVDLARRYYLSGQATWADSTLMANIKERVIKLQYNLLDMKAQDLALETIDGEFVRLHEVDANYTILYFFETDCGHCKKVTPRLIPEILEPYKDLGLKIMAIYTQQDKEAWQKYIEDNELYDFVNCYDPNYQSNFRIFFDVYSTPTIYLLDKNKKIIAKRLDLENLKGFLDHERKMKAEKS
;
A
#
# COMPACT_ATOMS: atom_id res chain seq x y z
N MET A 1 69.06 59.77 9.17
CA MET A 1 69.88 60.24 10.31
C MET A 1 69.15 59.86 11.58
N LYS A 2 69.70 58.91 12.36
CA LYS A 2 69.44 58.59 13.79
C LYS A 2 67.97 58.26 14.18
N LEU A 3 67.65 56.97 14.34
CA LEU A 3 67.71 56.17 15.59
C LEU A 3 66.45 56.32 16.45
N LEU A 4 65.66 55.25 16.59
CA LEU A 4 65.50 54.51 17.86
C LEU A 4 64.45 53.39 17.76
N TYR A 5 64.95 52.17 17.97
CA TYR A 5 64.24 50.93 18.26
C TYR A 5 63.32 51.08 19.48
N ARG A 6 62.06 50.61 19.39
CA ARG A 6 61.34 49.98 20.50
C ARG A 6 60.37 48.91 20.01
N SER A 7 60.49 47.75 20.64
CA SER A 7 59.77 46.49 20.44
C SER A 7 58.25 46.61 20.42
N PHE A 8 57.61 45.85 19.53
CA PHE A 8 56.28 45.28 19.79
C PHE A 8 56.21 43.89 19.14
N MET A 9 56.49 42.87 19.96
CA MET A 9 56.32 41.47 19.61
C MET A 9 54.86 41.13 19.96
N LEU A 10 53.99 41.10 18.94
CA LEU A 10 52.58 40.72 19.09
C LEU A 10 52.49 39.19 19.24
N LEU A 11 52.30 38.75 20.49
CA LEU A 11 52.02 37.37 20.85
C LEU A 11 50.56 37.06 20.45
N SER A 12 50.37 36.39 19.32
CA SER A 12 49.07 35.85 18.92
C SER A 12 48.75 34.61 19.77
N ALA A 13 47.99 34.80 20.84
CA ALA A 13 47.42 33.72 21.63
C ALA A 13 46.31 33.03 20.82
N VAL A 14 46.64 31.90 20.20
CA VAL A 14 45.67 30.96 19.65
C VAL A 14 45.00 30.26 20.83
N ILE A 15 43.77 30.66 21.14
CA ILE A 15 42.91 29.92 22.08
C ILE A 15 42.46 28.66 21.34
N LEU A 16 43.20 27.57 21.53
CA LEU A 16 42.74 26.21 21.23
C LEU A 16 41.65 25.87 22.24
N GLY A 17 40.41 26.22 21.92
CA GLY A 17 39.24 25.70 22.60
C GLY A 17 39.14 24.21 22.32
N SER A 18 39.45 23.39 23.32
CA SER A 18 39.17 21.96 23.29
C SER A 18 37.65 21.75 23.19
N PHE A 19 37.15 21.58 21.97
CA PHE A 19 35.84 20.98 21.76
C PHE A 19 35.95 19.51 22.12
N SER A 20 35.67 19.17 23.38
CA SER A 20 35.38 17.79 23.77
C SER A 20 34.06 17.40 23.09
N SER A 21 34.14 16.79 21.90
CA SER A 21 33.01 16.07 21.32
C SER A 21 32.71 14.91 22.27
N HIS A 22 31.78 15.11 23.20
CA HIS A 22 31.21 13.99 23.94
C HIS A 22 30.47 13.15 22.91
N ALA A 23 30.94 11.92 22.67
CA ALA A 23 30.17 10.95 21.93
C ALA A 23 28.80 10.83 22.62
N GLN A 24 27.72 11.09 21.88
CA GLN A 24 26.37 10.89 22.41
C GLN A 24 26.10 9.39 22.43
N ASN A 25 25.96 8.84 23.62
CA ASN A 25 25.74 7.42 23.86
C ASN A 25 24.27 7.16 24.20
N LEU A 26 23.76 6.01 23.78
CA LEU A 26 22.47 5.50 24.24
C LEU A 26 22.64 4.96 25.65
N LYS A 27 21.76 5.36 26.57
CA LYS A 27 21.70 4.79 27.92
C LYS A 27 20.26 4.78 28.45
N ILE A 28 19.64 3.61 28.49
CA ILE A 28 18.27 3.45 28.99
C ILE A 28 18.27 2.48 30.16
N ASP A 29 18.15 3.03 31.37
CA ASP A 29 17.96 2.25 32.59
C ASP A 29 16.52 1.73 32.64
N ILE A 30 16.32 0.44 32.86
CA ILE A 30 14.98 -0.16 32.95
C ILE A 30 14.76 -0.86 34.29
N LYS A 31 13.65 -0.55 34.94
CA LYS A 31 13.18 -1.20 36.17
C LYS A 31 11.74 -1.66 36.03
N LEU A 32 11.54 -2.96 35.94
CA LEU A 32 10.23 -3.59 35.83
C LEU A 32 9.91 -4.35 37.12
N GLU A 33 8.75 -4.07 37.70
CA GLU A 33 8.23 -4.81 38.84
C GLU A 33 7.42 -6.03 38.36
N ASN A 34 7.37 -7.08 39.18
CA ASN A 34 6.65 -8.33 38.90
C ASN A 34 7.10 -9.03 37.61
N VAL A 35 8.39 -8.98 37.28
CA VAL A 35 9.00 -9.78 36.21
C VAL A 35 10.02 -10.75 36.80
N SER A 36 10.08 -11.95 36.23
CA SER A 36 11.17 -12.89 36.52
C SER A 36 12.43 -12.47 35.78
N ASP A 37 13.58 -12.88 36.30
CA ASP A 37 14.86 -12.76 35.61
C ASP A 37 14.75 -13.35 34.20
N SER A 38 15.10 -12.53 33.21
CA SER A 38 14.90 -12.82 31.79
C SER A 38 15.64 -11.78 30.95
N SER A 39 15.66 -11.94 29.63
CA SER A 39 16.15 -10.89 28.74
C SER A 39 15.04 -9.88 28.42
N ALA A 40 15.41 -8.63 28.17
CA ALA A 40 14.54 -7.63 27.57
C ALA A 40 15.14 -7.16 26.25
N TYR A 41 14.30 -7.04 25.23
CA TYR A 41 14.71 -6.63 23.89
C TYR A 41 14.19 -5.23 23.61
N LEU A 42 15.06 -4.33 23.16
CA LEU A 42 14.67 -3.06 22.58
C LEU A 42 14.63 -3.23 21.06
N ALA A 43 13.51 -2.87 20.45
CA ALA A 43 13.28 -3.10 19.03
C ALA A 43 12.48 -1.97 18.38
N HIS A 44 12.62 -1.79 17.07
CA HIS A 44 11.82 -0.82 16.31
C HIS A 44 10.79 -1.51 15.41
N TYR A 45 9.73 -0.76 15.09
CA TYR A 45 8.80 -1.14 14.03
C TYR A 45 9.38 -0.83 12.65
N LEU A 46 9.16 -1.70 11.68
CA LEU A 46 9.35 -1.37 10.27
C LEU A 46 8.46 -2.27 9.41
N ASP A 47 7.61 -1.66 8.59
CA ASP A 47 6.62 -2.35 7.75
C ASP A 47 5.77 -3.39 8.52
N GLY A 48 5.30 -3.04 9.71
CA GLY A 48 4.47 -3.93 10.56
C GLY A 48 5.21 -5.15 11.10
N ARG A 49 6.55 -5.17 11.02
CA ARG A 49 7.43 -6.13 11.69
C ARG A 49 8.23 -5.43 12.78
N ILE A 50 8.78 -6.22 13.71
CA ILE A 50 9.59 -5.75 14.82
C ILE A 50 11.02 -6.27 14.60
N PHE A 51 12.00 -5.37 14.69
CA PHE A 51 13.42 -5.68 14.51
C PHE A 51 14.19 -5.34 15.78
N ALA A 52 14.86 -6.33 16.37
CA ALA A 52 15.65 -6.13 17.58
C ALA A 52 16.84 -5.20 17.29
N ASP A 53 16.96 -4.15 18.09
CA ASP A 53 18.09 -3.24 18.08
C ASP A 53 19.08 -3.60 19.18
N ASP A 54 18.60 -3.91 20.38
CA ASP A 54 19.44 -4.17 21.55
C ASP A 54 18.83 -5.20 22.49
N THR A 55 19.63 -5.74 23.40
CA THR A 55 19.21 -6.73 24.41
C THR A 55 19.93 -6.47 25.73
N THR A 56 19.18 -6.47 26.83
CA THR A 56 19.74 -6.48 28.20
C THR A 56 19.23 -7.70 28.95
N GLN A 57 20.01 -8.16 29.93
CA GLN A 57 19.47 -9.05 30.96
C GLN A 57 18.74 -8.22 32.02
N LEU A 58 17.64 -8.76 32.53
CA LEU A 58 16.93 -8.27 33.70
C LEU A 58 17.29 -9.15 34.89
N VAL A 59 17.87 -8.54 35.92
CA VAL A 59 18.15 -9.18 37.21
C VAL A 59 17.34 -8.45 38.27
N ASN A 60 16.44 -9.16 38.96
CA ASN A 60 15.43 -8.58 39.84
C ASN A 60 14.64 -7.45 39.16
N GLY A 61 14.35 -7.64 37.86
CA GLY A 61 13.64 -6.67 37.03
C GLY A 61 14.42 -5.42 36.66
N VAL A 62 15.72 -5.34 36.95
CA VAL A 62 16.60 -4.22 36.59
C VAL A 62 17.49 -4.60 35.42
N GLY A 63 17.61 -3.73 34.43
CA GLY A 63 18.52 -3.89 33.28
C GLY A 63 18.97 -2.54 32.72
N LEU A 64 19.86 -2.59 31.73
CA LEU A 64 20.45 -1.43 31.09
C LEU A 64 20.66 -1.68 29.60
N PHE A 65 20.01 -0.89 28.75
CA PHE A 65 20.37 -0.80 27.33
C PHE A 65 21.45 0.27 27.15
N GLN A 66 22.59 -0.09 26.56
CA GLN A 66 23.71 0.83 26.40
C GLN A 66 24.43 0.58 25.08
N LYS A 67 24.66 1.67 24.32
CA LYS A 67 25.45 1.65 23.09
C LYS A 67 26.29 2.91 22.93
N ASP A 68 27.39 2.77 22.20
CA ASP A 68 28.28 3.88 21.80
C ASP A 68 27.72 4.71 20.63
N SER A 69 26.46 4.46 20.24
CA SER A 69 25.77 5.20 19.19
C SER A 69 24.30 5.40 19.57
N LEU A 70 23.76 6.54 19.15
CA LEU A 70 22.34 6.83 19.26
C LEU A 70 21.53 5.97 18.30
N LEU A 71 20.31 5.66 18.71
CA LEU A 71 19.30 5.08 17.83
C LEU A 71 18.69 6.18 16.95
N ASP A 72 18.22 5.79 15.78
CA ASP A 72 17.32 6.66 15.02
C ASP A 72 16.06 6.95 15.84
N GLN A 73 15.46 8.13 15.67
CA GLN A 73 14.25 8.51 16.41
C GLN A 73 13.01 7.76 15.90
N GLY A 74 12.03 7.58 16.78
CA GLY A 74 10.76 6.94 16.43
C GLY A 74 10.06 6.28 17.62
N ILE A 75 9.09 5.42 17.31
CA ILE A 75 8.45 4.55 18.29
C ILE A 75 9.14 3.18 18.27
N TYR A 76 9.62 2.79 19.44
CA TYR A 76 10.25 1.52 19.74
C TYR A 76 9.34 0.70 20.63
N VAL A 77 9.67 -0.57 20.78
CA VAL A 77 8.99 -1.51 21.65
C VAL A 77 10.02 -2.17 22.56
N VAL A 78 9.71 -2.23 23.86
CA VAL A 78 10.40 -3.10 24.79
C VAL A 78 9.63 -4.41 24.87
N TYR A 79 10.25 -5.49 24.42
CA TYR A 79 9.65 -6.81 24.33
C TYR A 79 10.28 -7.77 25.34
N LEU A 80 9.45 -8.55 26.03
CA LEU A 80 9.88 -9.58 26.97
C LEU A 80 9.59 -10.98 26.43
N PRO A 81 10.39 -12.01 26.76
CA PRO A 81 10.15 -13.41 26.38
C PRO A 81 8.76 -13.94 26.76
N SER A 82 8.12 -13.35 27.77
CA SER A 82 6.73 -13.64 28.18
C SER A 82 5.67 -13.16 27.18
N GLN A 83 6.08 -12.64 26.01
CA GLN A 83 5.24 -12.02 24.98
C GLN A 83 4.53 -10.73 25.42
N LYS A 84 4.89 -10.20 26.60
CA LYS A 84 4.44 -8.88 27.02
C LYS A 84 5.36 -7.80 26.47
N TYR A 85 4.80 -6.65 26.15
CA TYR A 85 5.53 -5.52 25.61
C TYR A 85 4.88 -4.18 25.96
N PHE A 86 5.62 -3.10 25.76
CA PHE A 86 5.09 -1.73 25.78
C PHE A 86 5.89 -0.86 24.81
N ASP A 87 5.23 0.15 24.26
CA ASP A 87 5.88 1.08 23.33
C ASP A 87 6.59 2.20 24.08
N LEU A 88 7.63 2.71 23.45
CA LEU A 88 8.50 3.76 23.94
C LEU A 88 8.82 4.71 22.79
N LEU A 89 8.72 6.02 23.01
CA LEU A 89 9.23 6.99 22.05
C LEU A 89 10.70 7.26 22.34
N ILE A 90 11.55 7.10 21.33
CA ILE A 90 12.96 7.49 21.36
C ILE A 90 13.10 8.81 20.59
N GLY A 91 13.46 9.86 21.32
CA GLY A 91 13.67 11.22 20.80
C GLY A 91 15.15 11.60 20.77
N ASN A 92 15.43 12.90 20.86
CA ASN A 92 16.80 13.42 20.95
C ASN A 92 17.50 13.00 22.26
N ASP A 93 16.74 12.98 23.37
CA ASP A 93 17.24 12.60 24.68
C ASP A 93 17.20 11.07 24.81
N GLN A 94 18.35 10.41 24.67
CA GLN A 94 18.47 8.94 24.76
C GLN A 94 19.22 8.47 26.01
N GLU A 95 19.37 9.36 26.99
CA GLU A 95 19.77 9.02 28.35
C GLU A 95 18.59 9.24 29.29
N PHE A 96 17.90 8.16 29.66
CA PHE A 96 16.72 8.23 30.53
C PHE A 96 16.47 6.90 31.25
N SER A 97 15.57 6.95 32.23
CA SER A 97 15.16 5.78 33.01
C SER A 97 13.69 5.45 32.79
N ILE A 98 13.38 4.16 32.76
CA ILE A 98 12.04 3.60 32.63
C ILE A 98 11.72 2.82 33.91
N LYS A 99 10.56 3.09 34.50
CA LYS A 99 9.98 2.28 35.55
C LYS A 99 8.58 1.81 35.12
N SER A 100 8.26 0.53 35.28
CA SER A 100 6.91 0.02 35.07
C SER A 100 6.64 -1.27 35.86
N ASN A 101 5.46 -1.86 35.70
CA ASN A 101 5.02 -3.08 36.37
C ASN A 101 4.32 -4.01 35.37
N SER A 102 4.62 -5.31 35.43
CA SER A 102 4.10 -6.29 34.46
C SER A 102 2.60 -6.60 34.58
N ALA A 103 1.95 -6.14 35.66
CA ALA A 103 0.50 -6.20 35.83
C ALA A 103 -0.23 -5.22 34.89
N ASP A 104 0.34 -4.03 34.67
CA ASP A 104 -0.19 -3.03 33.75
C ASP A 104 0.92 -2.10 33.27
N PHE A 105 1.62 -2.52 32.21
CA PHE A 105 2.79 -1.80 31.73
C PHE A 105 2.51 -0.36 31.34
N VAL A 106 1.35 -0.07 30.75
CA VAL A 106 1.02 1.27 30.24
C VAL A 106 0.64 2.20 31.38
N ASN A 107 -0.30 1.78 32.25
CA ASN A 107 -0.77 2.67 33.32
C ASN A 107 0.31 2.92 34.38
N MET A 108 1.21 1.95 34.60
CA MET A 108 2.30 2.07 35.56
C MET A 108 3.62 2.58 34.95
N LEU A 109 3.64 2.90 33.65
CA LEU A 109 4.83 3.43 32.97
C LEU A 109 5.21 4.80 33.51
N THR A 110 6.44 4.95 33.97
CA THR A 110 7.03 6.24 34.32
C THR A 110 8.38 6.33 33.63
N ILE A 111 8.63 7.43 32.95
CA ILE A 111 9.91 7.74 32.33
C ILE A 111 10.49 8.97 33.01
N LYS A 112 11.81 9.06 33.12
CA LYS A 112 12.51 10.25 33.63
C LYS A 112 13.79 10.50 32.85
N GLY A 113 14.00 11.73 32.41
CA GLY A 113 15.22 12.15 31.72
C GLY A 113 15.04 12.41 30.23
N SER A 114 13.84 12.17 29.68
CA SER A 114 13.48 12.51 28.30
C SER A 114 12.07 13.09 28.28
N LYS A 115 11.96 14.38 27.94
CA LYS A 115 10.67 15.08 27.98
C LYS A 115 9.66 14.54 26.97
N GLU A 116 10.11 14.14 25.78
CA GLU A 116 9.22 13.56 24.76
C GLU A 116 8.80 12.14 25.11
N SER A 117 9.72 11.33 25.64
CA SER A 117 9.40 9.96 26.09
C SER A 117 8.42 9.98 27.27
N GLU A 118 8.62 10.90 28.22
CA GLU A 118 7.67 11.18 29.32
C GLU A 118 6.28 11.55 28.79
N ALA A 119 6.20 12.50 27.87
CA ALA A 119 4.94 12.91 27.28
C ALA A 119 4.26 11.79 26.48
N PHE A 120 5.04 10.94 25.82
CA PHE A 120 4.51 9.78 25.10
C PHE A 120 3.91 8.75 26.07
N ALA A 121 4.58 8.48 27.20
CA ALA A 121 4.03 7.60 28.23
C ALA A 121 2.68 8.13 28.76
N ASP A 122 2.57 9.44 29.00
CA ASP A 122 1.30 10.05 29.42
C ASP A 122 0.24 10.00 28.33
N PHE A 123 0.63 10.19 27.07
CA PHE A 123 -0.27 10.03 25.92
C PHE A 123 -0.78 8.59 25.79
N GLN A 124 0.07 7.58 25.97
CA GLN A 124 -0.33 6.16 25.94
C GLN A 124 -1.36 5.84 27.03
N LYS A 125 -1.15 6.32 28.26
CA LYS A 125 -2.12 6.17 29.36
C LYS A 125 -3.46 6.80 29.03
N PHE A 126 -3.43 8.03 28.51
CA PHE A 126 -4.63 8.74 28.08
C PHE A 126 -5.37 7.96 26.99
N MET A 127 -4.66 7.53 25.93
CA MET A 127 -5.26 6.80 24.81
C MET A 127 -5.79 5.43 25.20
N LYS A 128 -5.13 4.72 26.14
CA LYS A 128 -5.63 3.46 26.70
C LYS A 128 -6.98 3.67 27.37
N ALA A 129 -7.09 4.68 28.25
CA ALA A 129 -8.35 5.01 28.92
C ALA A 129 -9.46 5.40 27.92
N LYS A 130 -9.14 6.19 26.89
CA LYS A 130 -10.10 6.56 25.84
C LYS A 130 -10.54 5.37 24.99
N THR A 131 -9.63 4.45 24.67
CA THR A 131 -9.94 3.23 23.92
C THR A 131 -10.86 2.31 24.71
N GLU A 132 -10.60 2.13 26.01
CA GLU A 132 -11.47 1.35 26.91
C GLU A 132 -12.87 1.97 27.01
N ASN A 133 -12.95 3.30 27.18
CA ASN A 133 -14.23 4.00 27.17
C ASN A 133 -14.99 3.84 25.84
N SER A 134 -14.29 4.01 24.70
CA SER A 134 -14.88 3.84 23.38
C SER A 134 -15.41 2.42 23.16
N ARG A 135 -14.70 1.39 23.64
CA ARG A 135 -15.16 0.00 23.57
C ARG A 135 -16.43 -0.23 24.39
N LYS A 136 -16.50 0.34 25.60
CA LYS A 136 -17.71 0.28 26.44
C LYS A 136 -18.90 0.97 25.75
N LEU A 137 -18.71 2.19 25.26
CA LEU A 137 -19.74 2.94 24.53
C LEU A 137 -20.23 2.19 23.29
N GLN A 138 -19.32 1.56 22.52
CA GLN A 138 -19.69 0.76 21.36
C GLN A 138 -20.49 -0.50 21.74
N ALA A 139 -20.11 -1.18 22.83
CA ALA A 139 -20.84 -2.35 23.32
C ALA A 139 -22.27 -1.98 23.74
N GLU A 140 -22.43 -0.92 24.54
CA GLU A 140 -23.75 -0.46 24.96
C GLU A 140 -24.61 0.08 23.80
N TYR A 141 -23.99 0.76 22.83
CA TYR A 141 -24.68 1.26 21.65
C TYR A 141 -25.26 0.12 20.80
N LYS A 142 -24.53 -1.00 20.66
CA LYS A 142 -24.96 -2.18 19.90
C LYS A 142 -26.30 -2.74 20.39
N ASP A 143 -26.51 -2.73 21.71
CA ASP A 143 -27.74 -3.24 22.32
C ASP A 143 -28.94 -2.27 22.17
N LYS A 144 -28.67 -1.01 21.80
CA LYS A 144 -29.66 0.07 21.70
C LYS A 144 -29.95 0.51 20.26
N LEU A 145 -29.50 -0.25 19.25
CA LEU A 145 -29.65 0.07 17.82
C LEU A 145 -31.09 0.22 17.30
N LYS A 146 -32.10 -0.17 18.08
CA LYS A 146 -33.52 -0.04 17.70
C LYS A 146 -34.20 1.20 18.29
N ASP A 147 -33.56 1.89 19.23
CA ASP A 147 -34.11 3.08 19.89
C ASP A 147 -33.50 4.36 19.29
N GLU A 148 -34.32 5.14 18.58
CA GLU A 148 -33.89 6.40 17.94
C GLU A 148 -33.42 7.47 18.93
N LYS A 149 -34.00 7.52 20.14
CA LYS A 149 -33.57 8.46 21.17
C LYS A 149 -32.20 8.06 21.71
N ALA A 150 -32.00 6.76 21.96
CA ALA A 150 -30.69 6.24 22.35
C ALA A 150 -29.64 6.49 21.26
N LYS A 151 -29.98 6.32 19.97
CA LYS A 151 -29.04 6.64 18.87
C LYS A 151 -28.58 8.08 18.88
N ALA A 152 -29.45 9.04 19.17
CA ALA A 152 -29.06 10.45 19.26
C ALA A 152 -28.13 10.69 20.45
N GLU A 153 -28.44 10.11 21.60
CA GLU A 153 -27.61 10.21 22.82
C GLU A 153 -26.19 9.64 22.59
N TYR A 154 -26.07 8.41 22.07
CA TYR A 154 -24.75 7.81 21.81
C TYR A 154 -23.96 8.54 20.73
N ARG A 155 -24.62 9.13 19.73
CA ARG A 155 -23.93 10.02 18.76
C ARG A 155 -23.24 11.20 19.44
N GLU A 156 -23.90 11.83 20.40
CA GLU A 156 -23.29 12.93 21.17
C GLU A 156 -22.20 12.44 22.13
N LEU A 157 -22.34 11.25 22.72
CA LEU A 157 -21.28 10.63 23.53
C LEU A 157 -20.01 10.34 22.71
N PHE A 158 -20.15 9.82 21.48
CA PHE A 158 -19.02 9.61 20.58
C PHE A 158 -18.36 10.93 20.17
N LYS A 159 -19.14 11.96 19.81
CA LYS A 159 -18.61 13.29 19.50
C LYS A 159 -17.86 13.89 20.68
N LYS A 160 -18.38 13.74 21.91
CA LYS A 160 -17.71 14.22 23.12
C LYS A 160 -16.38 13.50 23.35
N ALA A 161 -16.37 12.17 23.23
CA ALA A 161 -15.15 11.37 23.38
C ALA A 161 -14.06 11.78 22.36
N ASP A 162 -14.45 12.01 21.10
CA ASP A 162 -13.54 12.50 20.07
C ASP A 162 -13.01 13.92 20.38
N LYS A 163 -13.88 14.85 20.79
CA LYS A 163 -13.45 16.20 21.21
C LYS A 163 -12.44 16.17 22.35
N GLU A 164 -12.59 15.27 23.32
CA GLU A 164 -11.64 15.11 24.42
C GLU A 164 -10.26 14.64 23.93
N VAL A 165 -10.20 13.72 22.97
CA VAL A 165 -8.95 13.29 22.35
C VAL A 165 -8.27 14.45 21.61
N LYS A 166 -9.03 15.18 20.79
CA LYS A 166 -8.50 16.34 20.05
C LYS A 166 -8.01 17.45 20.98
N ALA A 167 -8.72 17.72 22.07
CA ALA A 167 -8.32 18.71 23.07
C ALA A 167 -7.01 18.32 23.78
N TYR A 168 -6.84 17.04 24.12
CA TYR A 168 -5.59 16.53 24.67
C TYR A 168 -4.43 16.73 23.67
N ILE A 169 -4.62 16.32 22.41
CA ILE A 169 -3.59 16.44 21.37
C ILE A 169 -3.26 17.91 21.09
N LYS A 170 -4.24 18.82 21.13
CA LYS A 170 -3.99 20.26 21.04
C LYS A 170 -3.08 20.75 22.17
N THR A 171 -3.38 20.37 23.40
CA THR A 171 -2.55 20.73 24.58
C THR A 171 -1.14 20.16 24.47
N LEU A 172 -1.02 18.91 23.98
CA LEU A 172 0.27 18.28 23.71
C LEU A 172 1.05 19.06 22.65
N ASN A 173 0.42 19.48 21.55
CA ASN A 173 1.03 20.29 20.49
C ASN A 173 1.52 21.65 21.00
N GLU A 174 0.80 22.28 21.92
CA GLU A 174 1.21 23.55 22.56
C GLU A 174 2.45 23.35 23.45
N LYS A 175 2.51 22.25 24.19
CA LYS A 175 3.65 21.90 25.07
C LYS A 175 4.88 21.42 24.28
N PHE A 176 4.65 20.74 23.15
CA PHE A 176 5.67 20.12 22.31
C PHE A 176 5.46 20.55 20.84
N PRO A 177 5.81 21.78 20.47
CA PRO A 177 5.66 22.26 19.10
C PRO A 177 6.60 21.51 18.14
N LYS A 178 6.30 21.61 16.83
CA LYS A 178 7.16 21.04 15.79
C LYS A 178 8.61 21.54 15.94
N PRO A 179 9.63 20.67 15.75
CA PRO A 179 9.57 19.34 15.12
C PRO A 179 9.41 18.15 16.08
N SER A 180 8.84 18.36 17.28
CA SER A 180 8.67 17.29 18.29
C SER A 180 7.89 16.08 17.77
N PHE A 181 8.43 14.87 17.95
CA PHE A 181 7.82 13.69 17.36
C PHE A 181 6.60 13.20 18.14
N VAL A 182 6.54 13.43 19.46
CA VAL A 182 5.37 13.03 20.26
C VAL A 182 4.10 13.71 19.75
N SER A 183 4.20 14.98 19.35
CA SER A 183 3.11 15.75 18.75
C SER A 183 2.82 15.30 17.32
N GLU A 184 3.83 15.12 16.48
CA GLU A 184 3.67 14.61 15.11
C GLU A 184 2.96 13.24 15.10
N PHE A 185 3.36 12.32 15.98
CA PHE A 185 2.75 11.00 16.15
C PHE A 185 1.33 11.10 16.71
N ALA A 186 1.09 11.92 17.73
CA ALA A 186 -0.25 12.10 18.29
C ALA A 186 -1.23 12.64 17.24
N ASN A 187 -0.84 13.64 16.44
CA ASN A 187 -1.65 14.11 15.31
C ASN A 187 -1.85 13.01 14.26
N PHE A 188 -0.83 12.19 14.01
CA PHE A 188 -0.93 11.05 13.10
C PHE A 188 -1.94 10.01 13.56
N THR A 189 -2.20 9.87 14.86
CA THR A 189 -3.27 8.99 15.37
C THR A 189 -4.69 9.48 15.02
N LEU A 190 -4.87 10.77 14.73
CA LEU A 190 -6.17 11.32 14.40
C LEU A 190 -6.64 10.89 13.00
N SER A 191 -7.97 10.79 12.87
CA SER A 191 -8.65 10.73 11.58
C SER A 191 -9.13 12.14 11.23
N PRO A 192 -8.76 12.67 10.06
CA PRO A 192 -9.28 13.96 9.58
C PRO A 192 -10.81 13.92 9.46
N GLU A 193 -11.49 14.97 9.93
CA GLU A 193 -12.93 15.12 9.80
C GLU A 193 -13.31 16.04 8.64
N ALA A 194 -14.13 15.51 7.74
CA ALA A 194 -14.66 16.29 6.64
C ALA A 194 -15.57 17.42 7.17
N PRO A 195 -15.51 18.63 6.56
CA PRO A 195 -16.52 19.66 6.79
C PRO A 195 -17.92 19.13 6.47
N ASP A 196 -18.93 19.71 7.11
CA ASP A 196 -20.29 19.48 6.67
C ASP A 196 -20.53 20.21 5.34
N PHE A 197 -20.64 19.43 4.25
CA PHE A 197 -20.89 19.97 2.92
C PHE A 197 -22.38 20.24 2.65
N ASN A 198 -23.30 19.84 3.53
CA ASN A 198 -24.73 20.08 3.34
C ASN A 198 -25.00 21.57 3.15
N ASP A 199 -24.51 22.41 4.06
CA ASP A 199 -24.78 23.84 4.01
C ASP A 199 -23.99 24.58 2.90
N SER A 200 -23.00 23.90 2.30
CA SER A 200 -22.17 24.45 1.22
C SER A 200 -22.76 24.28 -0.18
N ILE A 201 -23.89 23.57 -0.32
CA ILE A 201 -24.54 23.28 -1.60
C ILE A 201 -26.02 23.66 -1.50
N ALA A 202 -26.45 24.53 -2.43
CA ALA A 202 -27.82 25.01 -2.51
C ALA A 202 -28.83 23.85 -2.58
N ALA A 203 -29.98 24.01 -1.91
CA ALA A 203 -30.97 22.94 -1.76
C ALA A 203 -31.58 22.49 -3.10
N ASP A 204 -31.60 23.37 -4.10
CA ASP A 204 -32.10 23.17 -5.46
C ASP A 204 -31.04 22.66 -6.45
N PHE A 205 -29.82 22.36 -5.98
CA PHE A 205 -28.75 21.85 -6.83
C PHE A 205 -29.13 20.48 -7.44
N PRO A 206 -29.00 20.30 -8.77
CA PRO A 206 -29.29 19.01 -9.42
C PRO A 206 -28.42 17.89 -8.84
N ASP A 207 -29.04 16.77 -8.45
CA ASP A 207 -28.33 15.64 -7.84
C ASP A 207 -27.50 16.01 -6.59
N ARG A 208 -27.98 16.97 -5.79
CA ARG A 208 -27.32 17.50 -4.57
C ARG A 208 -26.66 16.42 -3.70
N ASP A 209 -27.35 15.31 -3.45
CA ASP A 209 -26.81 14.22 -2.63
C ASP A 209 -25.59 13.54 -3.25
N LYS A 210 -25.53 13.41 -4.59
CA LYS A 210 -24.36 12.87 -5.30
C LYS A 210 -23.19 13.84 -5.20
N GLU A 211 -23.45 15.14 -5.34
CA GLU A 211 -22.43 16.19 -5.20
C GLU A 211 -21.85 16.22 -3.78
N ILE A 212 -22.69 16.12 -2.74
CA ILE A 212 -22.24 16.02 -1.33
C ILE A 212 -21.34 14.80 -1.14
N LYS A 213 -21.74 13.64 -1.66
CA LYS A 213 -20.93 12.40 -1.58
C LYS A 213 -19.59 12.55 -2.29
N LEU A 214 -19.58 13.17 -3.48
CA LEU A 214 -18.37 13.42 -4.24
C LEU A 214 -17.42 14.36 -3.48
N ARG A 215 -17.91 15.46 -2.91
CA ARG A 215 -17.09 16.37 -2.09
C ARG A 215 -16.52 15.71 -0.85
N ASN A 216 -17.34 14.94 -0.13
CA ASN A 216 -16.88 14.16 1.01
C ASN A 216 -15.77 13.18 0.62
N TYR A 217 -15.95 12.46 -0.49
CA TYR A 217 -14.95 11.53 -1.01
C TYR A 217 -13.65 12.26 -1.36
N LEU A 218 -13.72 13.33 -2.15
CA LEU A 218 -12.54 14.09 -2.59
C LEU A 218 -11.82 14.71 -1.39
N TRP A 219 -12.56 15.25 -0.42
CA TRP A 219 -11.97 15.80 0.80
C TRP A 219 -11.25 14.71 1.59
N THR A 220 -11.92 13.58 1.84
CA THR A 220 -11.34 12.46 2.58
C THR A 220 -10.07 11.97 1.91
N LYS A 221 -10.10 11.73 0.59
CA LYS A 221 -8.92 11.31 -0.18
C LYS A 221 -7.76 12.30 -0.04
N ASN A 222 -8.04 13.60 -0.15
CA ASN A 222 -6.99 14.62 -0.13
C ASN A 222 -6.41 14.87 1.26
N HIS A 223 -7.16 14.59 2.33
CA HIS A 223 -6.76 14.91 3.70
C HIS A 223 -6.40 13.68 4.53
N TYR A 224 -6.73 12.45 4.12
CA TYR A 224 -6.50 11.25 4.94
C TYR A 224 -5.06 11.10 5.46
N LEU A 225 -4.06 11.48 4.65
CA LEU A 225 -2.64 11.48 5.03
C LEU A 225 -2.11 12.88 5.41
N SER A 226 -2.96 13.86 5.74
CA SER A 226 -2.53 15.24 6.03
C SER A 226 -1.66 15.37 7.28
N ASN A 227 -1.82 14.45 8.23
CA ASN A 227 -1.04 14.41 9.47
C ASN A 227 0.24 13.57 9.34
N LEU A 228 0.57 13.12 8.13
CA LEU A 228 1.84 12.48 7.80
C LEU A 228 2.74 13.50 7.12
N ASN A 229 3.96 13.68 7.64
CA ASN A 229 5.04 14.27 6.87
C ASN A 229 5.80 13.15 6.13
N PRO A 230 5.67 13.00 4.80
CA PRO A 230 6.29 11.88 4.08
C PRO A 230 7.82 11.92 4.07
N ALA A 231 8.45 13.05 4.38
CA ALA A 231 9.92 13.17 4.42
C ALA A 231 10.50 12.86 5.82
N ASP A 232 9.67 12.62 6.82
CA ASP A 232 10.10 12.34 8.19
C ASP A 232 10.22 10.81 8.41
N ASP A 233 11.45 10.31 8.55
CA ASP A 233 11.70 8.87 8.64
C ASP A 233 11.31 8.27 10.00
N ARG A 234 11.02 9.10 11.00
CA ARG A 234 10.51 8.64 12.31
C ARG A 234 9.20 7.89 12.16
N TYR A 235 8.37 8.22 11.16
CA TYR A 235 7.14 7.48 10.85
C TYR A 235 7.38 6.04 10.40
N LEU A 236 8.53 5.74 9.79
CA LEU A 236 8.88 4.37 9.38
C LEU A 236 8.96 3.45 10.60
N ARG A 237 9.33 4.02 11.76
CA ARG A 237 9.40 3.36 13.07
C ARG A 237 8.12 3.58 13.87
N THR A 238 6.97 3.40 13.24
CA THR A 238 5.68 3.44 13.93
C THR A 238 4.85 2.21 13.61
N PRO A 239 4.01 1.74 14.55
CA PRO A 239 3.11 0.62 14.27
C PRO A 239 1.96 1.00 13.33
N LEU A 240 1.73 2.29 13.07
CA LEU A 240 0.54 2.80 12.37
C LEU A 240 0.74 3.05 10.87
N LEU A 241 1.97 3.32 10.42
CA LEU A 241 2.20 3.79 9.05
C LEU A 241 1.69 2.80 8.00
N LYS A 242 2.05 1.51 8.14
CA LYS A 242 1.66 0.47 7.19
C LYS A 242 0.14 0.34 7.07
N ASP A 243 -0.57 0.31 8.18
CA ASP A 243 -2.03 0.14 8.18
C ASP A 243 -2.74 1.37 7.64
N LYS A 244 -2.22 2.58 7.91
CA LYS A 244 -2.74 3.80 7.29
C LYS A 244 -2.54 3.81 5.79
N LEU A 245 -1.36 3.46 5.30
CA LEU A 245 -1.12 3.33 3.86
C LEU A 245 -2.03 2.25 3.25
N LYS A 246 -2.17 1.10 3.91
CA LYS A 246 -3.03 0.02 3.45
C LYS A 246 -4.47 0.50 3.30
N PHE A 247 -5.01 1.15 4.32
CA PHE A 247 -6.35 1.69 4.27
C PHE A 247 -6.50 2.75 3.17
N PHE A 248 -5.53 3.64 3.02
CA PHE A 248 -5.55 4.65 1.97
C PHE A 248 -5.61 4.01 0.57
N PHE A 249 -4.68 3.10 0.27
CA PHE A 249 -4.60 2.48 -1.04
C PHE A 249 -5.78 1.53 -1.31
N GLU A 250 -6.20 0.71 -0.35
CA GLU A 250 -7.26 -0.29 -0.56
C GLU A 250 -8.68 0.27 -0.44
N ASN A 251 -8.93 1.25 0.44
CA ASN A 251 -10.28 1.68 0.81
C ASN A 251 -10.62 3.12 0.40
N ILE A 252 -9.61 3.96 0.13
CA ILE A 252 -9.84 5.37 -0.24
C ILE A 252 -9.55 5.62 -1.71
N LEU A 253 -8.50 5.02 -2.28
CA LEU A 253 -8.20 5.20 -3.69
C LEU A 253 -9.19 4.43 -4.57
N ILE A 254 -9.61 5.06 -5.67
CA ILE A 254 -10.26 4.31 -6.75
C ILE A 254 -9.22 3.37 -7.33
N GLN A 255 -9.60 2.12 -7.51
CA GLN A 255 -8.75 0.99 -7.92
C GLN A 255 -8.46 1.01 -9.42
N GLN A 256 -7.95 2.15 -9.90
CA GLN A 256 -7.64 2.41 -11.30
C GLN A 256 -6.25 3.04 -11.43
N ARG A 257 -5.65 2.84 -12.61
CA ARG A 257 -4.31 3.34 -12.97
C ARG A 257 -4.09 4.79 -12.54
N ASP A 258 -4.92 5.71 -13.03
CA ASP A 258 -4.69 7.15 -12.86
C ASP A 258 -4.76 7.60 -11.41
N SER A 259 -5.70 7.04 -10.64
CA SER A 259 -5.86 7.33 -9.21
C SER A 259 -4.65 6.82 -8.42
N ILE A 260 -4.26 5.56 -8.64
CA ILE A 260 -3.14 4.94 -7.92
C ILE A 260 -1.82 5.64 -8.28
N VAL A 261 -1.54 5.85 -9.56
CA VAL A 261 -0.28 6.47 -10.02
C VAL A 261 -0.18 7.90 -9.50
N LYS A 262 -1.25 8.71 -9.64
CA LYS A 262 -1.23 10.12 -9.20
C LYS A 262 -0.94 10.26 -7.71
N GLU A 263 -1.66 9.53 -6.87
CA GLU A 263 -1.50 9.65 -5.41
C GLU A 263 -0.21 8.99 -4.92
N SER A 264 0.23 7.88 -5.56
CA SER A 264 1.55 7.28 -5.30
C SER A 264 2.68 8.25 -5.61
N VAL A 265 2.64 8.87 -6.80
CA VAL A 265 3.65 9.85 -7.20
C VAL A 265 3.65 11.03 -6.23
N LYS A 266 2.49 11.59 -5.88
CA LYS A 266 2.41 12.68 -4.90
C LYS A 266 3.12 12.32 -3.58
N LEU A 267 2.82 11.14 -3.02
CA LEU A 267 3.42 10.68 -1.77
C LEU A 267 4.94 10.44 -1.90
N ILE A 268 5.38 9.77 -2.97
CA ILE A 268 6.80 9.47 -3.24
C ILE A 268 7.62 10.76 -3.41
N GLU A 269 7.09 11.71 -4.19
CA GLU A 269 7.78 12.98 -4.46
C GLU A 269 7.85 13.87 -3.20
N GLN A 270 6.82 13.86 -2.35
CA GLN A 270 6.86 14.52 -1.04
C GLN A 270 7.90 13.89 -0.10
N ALA A 271 8.15 12.59 -0.23
CA ALA A 271 9.15 11.87 0.55
C ALA A 271 10.58 12.01 0.01
N ARG A 272 10.76 12.52 -1.22
CA ARG A 272 12.06 12.61 -1.92
C ARG A 272 13.20 13.25 -1.11
N PRO A 273 12.99 14.27 -0.26
CA PRO A 273 14.07 14.84 0.54
C PRO A 273 14.75 13.84 1.48
N ASN A 274 14.07 12.75 1.87
CA ASN A 274 14.63 11.70 2.72
C ASN A 274 14.76 10.39 1.95
N LYS A 275 15.99 9.89 1.79
CA LYS A 275 16.26 8.67 1.01
C LYS A 275 15.53 7.42 1.54
N LYS A 276 15.46 7.24 2.87
CA LYS A 276 14.78 6.08 3.48
C LYS A 276 13.27 6.13 3.19
N CYS A 277 12.66 7.31 3.33
CA CYS A 277 11.25 7.50 3.02
C CYS A 277 10.95 7.35 1.53
N PHE A 278 11.72 8.01 0.66
CA PHE A 278 11.60 7.90 -0.79
C PHE A 278 11.64 6.44 -1.23
N GLN A 279 12.60 5.67 -0.73
CA GLN A 279 12.69 4.24 -0.95
C GLN A 279 11.45 3.51 -0.45
N TYR A 280 11.05 3.72 0.81
CA TYR A 280 9.92 3.03 1.43
C TYR A 280 8.62 3.23 0.64
N TYR A 281 8.23 4.48 0.36
CA TYR A 281 6.98 4.75 -0.37
C TYR A 281 7.03 4.30 -1.82
N THR A 282 8.20 4.34 -2.47
CA THR A 282 8.36 3.80 -3.83
C THR A 282 8.16 2.28 -3.85
N GLN A 283 8.80 1.57 -2.92
CA GLN A 283 8.63 0.13 -2.75
C GLN A 283 7.19 -0.22 -2.38
N TYR A 284 6.56 0.53 -1.48
CA TYR A 284 5.18 0.32 -1.07
C TYR A 284 4.22 0.42 -2.26
N ALA A 285 4.28 1.52 -3.01
CA ALA A 285 3.39 1.76 -4.16
C ALA A 285 3.61 0.71 -5.27
N LEU A 286 4.86 0.36 -5.58
CA LEU A 286 5.16 -0.68 -6.56
C LEU A 286 4.62 -2.05 -6.10
N ASN A 287 4.86 -2.42 -4.85
CA ASN A 287 4.42 -3.68 -4.26
C ASN A 287 2.89 -3.78 -4.21
N TYR A 288 2.21 -2.67 -3.91
CA TYR A 288 0.76 -2.60 -3.95
C TYR A 288 0.25 -2.87 -5.37
N ALA A 289 0.79 -2.16 -6.36
CA ALA A 289 0.34 -2.28 -7.75
C ALA A 289 0.59 -3.70 -8.33
N ILE A 290 1.75 -4.31 -8.07
CA ILE A 290 2.05 -5.66 -8.58
C ILE A 290 1.28 -6.79 -7.87
N LYS A 291 0.93 -6.62 -6.59
CA LYS A 291 0.18 -7.62 -5.82
C LYS A 291 -1.33 -7.50 -5.98
N SER A 292 -1.81 -6.39 -6.54
CA SER A 292 -3.24 -6.18 -6.78
C SER A 292 -3.80 -7.25 -7.72
N LYS A 293 -4.95 -7.80 -7.35
CA LYS A 293 -5.71 -8.75 -8.18
C LYS A 293 -6.77 -8.05 -9.04
N ILE A 294 -6.83 -6.72 -8.99
CA ILE A 294 -7.83 -5.93 -9.69
C ILE A 294 -7.32 -5.67 -11.12
N MET A 295 -8.15 -6.04 -12.10
CA MET A 295 -7.86 -5.87 -13.52
C MET A 295 -7.58 -4.39 -13.84
N GLY A 296 -6.45 -4.10 -14.50
CA GLY A 296 -6.04 -2.74 -14.88
C GLY A 296 -5.11 -2.04 -13.89
N VAL A 297 -4.98 -2.52 -12.66
CA VAL A 297 -4.02 -1.95 -11.68
C VAL A 297 -2.56 -2.26 -12.07
N ASP A 298 -2.34 -3.31 -12.85
CA ASP A 298 -1.03 -3.65 -13.40
C ASP A 298 -0.45 -2.56 -14.33
N ALA A 299 -1.29 -1.71 -14.93
CA ALA A 299 -0.84 -0.51 -15.62
C ALA A 299 -0.18 0.50 -14.67
N ALA A 300 -0.67 0.61 -13.42
CA ALA A 300 -0.01 1.43 -12.40
C ALA A 300 1.37 0.86 -12.04
N PHE A 301 1.51 -0.47 -11.98
CA PHE A 301 2.81 -1.11 -11.79
C PHE A 301 3.78 -0.73 -12.92
N VAL A 302 3.36 -0.84 -14.19
CA VAL A 302 4.21 -0.50 -15.34
C VAL A 302 4.66 0.96 -15.28
N ASP A 303 3.75 1.89 -14.98
CA ASP A 303 4.09 3.32 -14.88
C ASP A 303 5.06 3.62 -13.75
N LEU A 304 4.81 3.08 -12.54
CA LEU A 304 5.67 3.28 -11.38
C LEU A 304 7.05 2.63 -11.57
N ALA A 305 7.09 1.42 -12.15
CA ALA A 305 8.33 0.72 -12.48
C ALA A 305 9.17 1.52 -13.48
N ARG A 306 8.57 2.02 -14.56
CA ARG A 306 9.26 2.85 -15.55
C ARG A 306 9.76 4.15 -14.91
N ARG A 307 8.92 4.81 -14.13
CA ARG A 307 9.21 6.11 -13.53
C ARG A 307 10.36 6.06 -12.53
N TYR A 308 10.42 5.05 -11.66
CA TYR A 308 11.38 5.04 -10.55
C TYR A 308 12.47 3.97 -10.66
N TYR A 309 12.16 2.78 -11.20
CA TYR A 309 13.13 1.70 -11.29
C TYR A 309 13.89 1.76 -12.60
N LEU A 310 13.19 1.69 -13.74
CA LEU A 310 13.84 1.64 -15.06
C LEU A 310 14.47 2.97 -15.48
N SER A 311 14.15 4.07 -14.79
CA SER A 311 14.81 5.38 -14.96
C SER A 311 16.13 5.52 -14.20
N GLY A 312 16.48 4.54 -13.34
CA GLY A 312 17.70 4.56 -12.53
C GLY A 312 17.59 5.30 -11.19
N GLN A 313 16.39 5.73 -10.77
CA GLN A 313 16.22 6.41 -9.48
C GLN A 313 16.22 5.45 -8.27
N ALA A 314 15.88 4.18 -8.47
CA ALA A 314 15.84 3.16 -7.43
C ALA A 314 17.24 2.61 -7.09
N THR A 315 18.11 3.44 -6.50
CA THR A 315 19.51 3.08 -6.18
C THR A 315 19.64 1.93 -5.19
N TRP A 316 18.56 1.55 -4.51
CA TRP A 316 18.48 0.41 -3.59
C TRP A 316 18.19 -0.92 -4.28
N ALA A 317 17.81 -0.91 -5.57
CA ALA A 317 17.44 -2.11 -6.29
C ALA A 317 18.69 -2.80 -6.85
N ASP A 318 18.96 -4.02 -6.39
CA ASP A 318 20.02 -4.85 -6.94
C ASP A 318 19.71 -5.33 -8.37
N SER A 319 20.69 -5.96 -9.02
CA SER A 319 20.55 -6.45 -10.40
C SER A 319 19.44 -7.48 -10.56
N THR A 320 19.19 -8.30 -9.54
CA THR A 320 18.17 -9.36 -9.56
C THR A 320 16.78 -8.75 -9.51
N LEU A 321 16.55 -7.82 -8.57
CA LEU A 321 15.30 -7.08 -8.47
C LEU A 321 15.03 -6.27 -9.74
N MET A 322 16.06 -5.61 -10.28
CA MET A 322 15.95 -4.86 -11.53
C MET A 322 15.60 -5.76 -12.73
N ALA A 323 16.21 -6.95 -12.82
CA ALA A 323 15.89 -7.92 -13.87
C ALA A 323 14.43 -8.40 -13.76
N ASN A 324 13.98 -8.76 -12.56
CA ASN A 324 12.61 -9.21 -12.31
C ASN A 324 11.57 -8.11 -12.66
N ILE A 325 11.83 -6.86 -12.26
CA ILE A 325 10.95 -5.73 -12.60
C ILE A 325 10.92 -5.51 -14.10
N LYS A 326 12.09 -5.50 -14.77
CA LYS A 326 12.19 -5.33 -16.22
C LYS A 326 11.44 -6.43 -16.97
N GLU A 327 11.62 -7.69 -16.59
CA GLU A 327 10.91 -8.81 -17.18
C GLU A 327 9.39 -8.67 -17.00
N ARG A 328 8.93 -8.33 -15.79
CA ARG A 328 7.51 -8.16 -15.54
C ARG A 328 6.91 -6.99 -16.33
N VAL A 329 7.63 -5.88 -16.47
CA VAL A 329 7.22 -4.76 -17.34
C VAL A 329 7.11 -5.21 -18.79
N ILE A 330 8.08 -5.99 -19.30
CA ILE A 330 8.05 -6.51 -20.68
C ILE A 330 6.81 -7.37 -20.93
N LYS A 331 6.45 -8.23 -19.97
CA LYS A 331 5.27 -9.10 -20.08
C LYS A 331 3.93 -8.38 -19.96
N LEU A 332 3.88 -7.21 -19.31
CA LEU A 332 2.62 -6.48 -19.06
C LEU A 332 2.37 -5.34 -20.05
N GLN A 333 3.41 -4.63 -20.48
CA GLN A 333 3.29 -3.37 -21.22
C GLN A 333 2.53 -3.46 -22.55
N TYR A 334 2.39 -4.66 -23.11
CA TYR A 334 1.71 -4.89 -24.40
C TYR A 334 0.25 -5.35 -24.25
N ASN A 335 -0.20 -5.63 -23.03
CA ASN A 335 -1.56 -6.12 -22.74
C ASN A 335 -2.27 -5.31 -21.64
N LEU A 336 -1.96 -4.03 -21.49
CA LEU A 336 -2.72 -3.16 -20.61
C LEU A 336 -4.12 -2.91 -21.19
N LEU A 337 -5.09 -2.65 -20.31
CA LEU A 337 -6.44 -2.27 -20.74
C LEU A 337 -6.40 -1.02 -21.64
N ASP A 338 -7.38 -0.91 -22.53
CA ASP A 338 -7.56 0.14 -23.54
C ASP A 338 -6.46 0.25 -24.60
N MET A 339 -5.39 -0.55 -24.50
CA MET A 339 -4.38 -0.65 -25.55
C MET A 339 -4.89 -1.53 -26.70
N LYS A 340 -4.57 -1.13 -27.94
CA LYS A 340 -4.73 -2.02 -29.09
C LYS A 340 -3.79 -3.22 -28.91
N ALA A 341 -4.36 -4.42 -28.92
CA ALA A 341 -3.62 -5.66 -28.81
C ALA A 341 -2.57 -5.77 -29.94
N GLN A 342 -1.41 -6.36 -29.64
CA GLN A 342 -0.43 -6.70 -30.68
C GLN A 342 -1.06 -7.66 -31.68
N ASP A 343 -0.76 -7.46 -32.96
CA ASP A 343 -1.24 -8.40 -33.98
C ASP A 343 -0.54 -9.75 -33.82
N LEU A 344 -1.28 -10.83 -34.04
CA LEU A 344 -0.78 -12.19 -33.99
C LEU A 344 -1.02 -12.82 -35.35
N ALA A 345 0.04 -13.21 -36.04
CA ALA A 345 -0.05 -14.07 -37.21
C ALA A 345 0.13 -15.53 -36.75
N LEU A 346 -0.90 -16.34 -36.94
CA LEU A 346 -0.97 -17.72 -36.44
C LEU A 346 -1.44 -18.65 -37.56
N GLU A 347 -1.02 -19.91 -37.51
CA GLU A 347 -1.36 -20.92 -38.50
C GLU A 347 -2.69 -21.60 -38.14
N THR A 348 -3.58 -21.80 -39.11
CA THR A 348 -4.82 -22.57 -38.95
C THR A 348 -4.56 -24.07 -39.11
N ILE A 349 -5.59 -24.90 -38.90
CA ILE A 349 -5.47 -26.35 -39.09
C ILE A 349 -5.07 -26.72 -40.53
N ASP A 350 -5.50 -25.93 -41.52
CA ASP A 350 -5.25 -26.15 -42.94
C ASP A 350 -3.86 -25.65 -43.39
N GLY A 351 -3.09 -25.00 -42.51
CA GLY A 351 -1.77 -24.44 -42.82
C GLY A 351 -1.80 -23.00 -43.33
N GLU A 352 -2.98 -22.38 -43.40
CA GLU A 352 -3.14 -20.97 -43.78
C GLU A 352 -2.84 -20.05 -42.59
N PHE A 353 -2.34 -18.85 -42.85
CA PHE A 353 -2.11 -17.86 -41.80
C PHE A 353 -3.34 -16.96 -41.60
N VAL A 354 -3.73 -16.77 -40.35
CA VAL A 354 -4.75 -15.80 -39.93
C VAL A 354 -4.13 -14.75 -39.00
N ARG A 355 -4.51 -13.48 -39.20
CA ARG A 355 -4.10 -12.40 -38.29
C ARG A 355 -5.21 -12.03 -37.33
N LEU A 356 -4.85 -11.75 -36.07
CA LEU A 356 -5.78 -11.24 -35.08
C LEU A 356 -6.49 -9.96 -35.56
N HIS A 357 -5.76 -9.03 -36.19
CA HIS A 357 -6.35 -7.77 -36.66
C HIS A 357 -7.30 -7.95 -37.85
N GLU A 358 -7.26 -9.09 -38.54
CA GLU A 358 -8.16 -9.42 -39.67
C GLU A 358 -9.48 -10.05 -39.22
N VAL A 359 -9.60 -10.48 -37.97
CA VAL A 359 -10.84 -11.06 -37.43
C VAL A 359 -11.93 -9.98 -37.36
N ASP A 360 -12.83 -9.96 -38.34
CA ASP A 360 -13.97 -9.04 -38.37
C ASP A 360 -15.04 -9.46 -37.36
N ALA A 361 -15.13 -8.74 -36.24
CA ALA A 361 -16.08 -8.95 -35.16
C ALA A 361 -16.24 -7.67 -34.32
N ASN A 362 -17.44 -7.46 -33.75
CA ASN A 362 -17.66 -6.38 -32.78
C ASN A 362 -16.88 -6.61 -31.49
N TYR A 363 -16.74 -7.88 -31.11
CA TYR A 363 -15.96 -8.32 -29.96
C TYR A 363 -15.21 -9.60 -30.32
N THR A 364 -13.93 -9.67 -29.94
CA THR A 364 -13.08 -10.85 -30.17
C THR A 364 -12.63 -11.43 -28.83
N ILE A 365 -12.97 -12.69 -28.57
CA ILE A 365 -12.46 -13.44 -27.41
C ILE A 365 -11.20 -14.16 -27.86
N LEU A 366 -10.07 -13.90 -27.21
CA LEU A 366 -8.87 -14.73 -27.36
C LEU A 366 -8.90 -15.82 -26.30
N TYR A 367 -8.87 -17.06 -26.73
CA TYR A 367 -8.87 -18.22 -25.84
C TYR A 367 -7.57 -19.01 -26.00
N PHE A 368 -6.64 -18.83 -25.07
CA PHE A 368 -5.39 -19.58 -25.03
C PHE A 368 -5.59 -20.87 -24.24
N PHE A 369 -5.32 -22.03 -24.86
CA PHE A 369 -5.64 -23.34 -24.27
C PHE A 369 -4.65 -24.44 -24.62
N GLU A 370 -4.74 -25.54 -23.87
CA GLU A 370 -3.97 -26.78 -24.05
C GLU A 370 -4.91 -27.98 -23.99
N THR A 371 -4.61 -29.01 -24.78
CA THR A 371 -5.45 -30.21 -24.93
C THR A 371 -5.36 -31.15 -23.73
N ASP A 372 -4.24 -31.16 -23.02
CA ASP A 372 -3.98 -31.97 -21.83
C ASP A 372 -4.28 -31.23 -20.51
N CYS A 373 -4.58 -29.93 -20.55
CA CYS A 373 -4.91 -29.13 -19.38
C CYS A 373 -6.30 -29.47 -18.81
N GLY A 374 -6.32 -29.94 -17.55
CA GLY A 374 -7.56 -30.32 -16.86
C GLY A 374 -8.58 -29.19 -16.67
N HIS A 375 -8.13 -27.93 -16.58
CA HIS A 375 -9.02 -26.77 -16.53
C HIS A 375 -9.59 -26.44 -17.91
N CYS A 376 -8.78 -26.54 -18.99
CA CYS A 376 -9.27 -26.33 -20.36
C CYS A 376 -10.38 -27.33 -20.71
N LYS A 377 -10.22 -28.61 -20.35
CA LYS A 377 -11.25 -29.65 -20.53
C LYS A 377 -12.59 -29.35 -19.84
N LYS A 378 -12.61 -28.49 -18.81
CA LYS A 378 -13.84 -28.03 -18.17
C LYS A 378 -14.41 -26.76 -18.80
N VAL A 379 -13.55 -25.87 -19.30
CA VAL A 379 -13.95 -24.55 -19.83
C VAL A 379 -14.36 -24.63 -21.29
N THR A 380 -13.57 -25.31 -22.14
CA THR A 380 -13.82 -25.42 -23.59
C THR A 380 -15.25 -25.83 -23.94
N PRO A 381 -15.81 -26.95 -23.44
CA PRO A 381 -17.15 -27.40 -23.84
C PRO A 381 -18.26 -26.45 -23.38
N ARG A 382 -17.96 -25.50 -22.50
CA ARG A 382 -18.93 -24.49 -22.00
C ARG A 382 -18.91 -23.21 -22.84
N LEU A 383 -17.88 -22.96 -23.65
CA LEU A 383 -17.74 -21.72 -24.42
C LEU A 383 -18.87 -21.54 -25.45
N ILE A 384 -19.30 -22.62 -26.11
CA ILE A 384 -20.41 -22.54 -27.08
C ILE A 384 -21.74 -22.25 -26.37
N PRO A 385 -22.26 -23.13 -25.49
CA PRO A 385 -23.60 -22.98 -24.92
C PRO A 385 -23.71 -21.84 -23.90
N GLU A 386 -22.61 -21.42 -23.27
CA GLU A 386 -22.66 -20.39 -22.22
C GLU A 386 -22.16 -19.01 -22.70
N ILE A 387 -21.42 -18.94 -23.82
CA ILE A 387 -20.88 -17.66 -24.32
C ILE A 387 -21.33 -17.38 -25.76
N LEU A 388 -21.02 -18.23 -26.74
CA LEU A 388 -21.36 -17.90 -28.14
C LEU A 388 -22.87 -17.84 -28.39
N GLU A 389 -23.62 -18.88 -28.00
CA GLU A 389 -25.06 -18.92 -28.27
C GLU A 389 -25.83 -17.83 -27.53
N PRO A 390 -25.61 -17.61 -26.21
CA PRO A 390 -26.37 -16.63 -25.47
C PRO A 390 -26.03 -15.20 -25.84
N TYR A 391 -24.82 -14.92 -26.36
CA TYR A 391 -24.32 -13.57 -26.64
C TYR A 391 -24.09 -13.26 -28.13
N LYS A 392 -24.70 -14.05 -29.04
CA LYS A 392 -24.62 -13.84 -30.49
C LYS A 392 -25.02 -12.44 -30.97
N ASP A 393 -25.95 -11.77 -30.27
CA ASP A 393 -26.41 -10.40 -30.53
C ASP A 393 -25.31 -9.33 -30.38
N LEU A 394 -24.24 -9.67 -29.65
CA LEU A 394 -23.07 -8.81 -29.51
C LEU A 394 -22.13 -8.90 -30.73
N GLY A 395 -22.27 -9.90 -31.61
CA GLY A 395 -21.37 -10.10 -32.74
C GLY A 395 -19.98 -10.57 -32.30
N LEU A 396 -19.95 -11.58 -31.43
CA LEU A 396 -18.74 -12.19 -30.87
C LEU A 396 -18.09 -13.15 -31.88
N LYS A 397 -16.75 -13.18 -31.89
CA LYS A 397 -15.96 -14.30 -32.45
C LYS A 397 -14.95 -14.79 -31.43
N ILE A 398 -14.72 -16.10 -31.38
CA ILE A 398 -13.66 -16.70 -30.58
C ILE A 398 -12.49 -17.03 -31.50
N MET A 399 -11.30 -16.53 -31.15
CA MET A 399 -10.03 -16.97 -31.72
C MET A 399 -9.35 -17.86 -30.68
N ALA A 400 -9.36 -19.17 -30.94
CA ALA A 400 -8.83 -20.17 -30.03
C ALA A 400 -7.41 -20.54 -30.44
N ILE A 401 -6.47 -20.32 -29.52
CA ILE A 401 -5.03 -20.37 -29.75
C ILE A 401 -4.48 -21.53 -28.93
N TYR A 402 -4.13 -22.62 -29.62
CA TYR A 402 -3.45 -23.73 -28.99
C TYR A 402 -2.00 -23.35 -28.70
N THR A 403 -1.57 -23.49 -27.45
CA THR A 403 -0.28 -22.95 -27.01
C THR A 403 0.90 -23.89 -27.24
N GLN A 404 0.66 -25.15 -27.61
CA GLN A 404 1.69 -26.17 -27.84
C GLN A 404 1.82 -26.49 -29.34
N GLN A 405 2.65 -27.47 -29.70
CA GLN A 405 3.01 -27.77 -31.10
C GLN A 405 2.39 -29.07 -31.66
N ASP A 406 1.72 -29.88 -30.82
CA ASP A 406 1.13 -31.15 -31.25
C ASP A 406 -0.16 -30.93 -32.05
N LYS A 407 -0.01 -30.88 -33.37
CA LYS A 407 -1.11 -30.63 -34.31
C LYS A 407 -2.16 -31.74 -34.28
N GLU A 408 -1.75 -33.00 -34.11
CA GLU A 408 -2.67 -34.16 -34.11
C GLU A 408 -3.55 -34.15 -32.86
N ALA A 409 -2.95 -33.94 -31.69
CA ALA A 409 -3.70 -33.80 -30.44
C ALA A 409 -4.65 -32.59 -30.47
N TRP A 410 -4.20 -31.48 -31.06
CA TRP A 410 -5.02 -30.29 -31.24
C TRP A 410 -6.21 -30.52 -32.17
N GLN A 411 -5.99 -31.15 -33.32
CA GLN A 411 -7.05 -31.49 -34.26
C GLN A 411 -8.12 -32.37 -33.60
N LYS A 412 -7.68 -33.43 -32.92
CA LYS A 412 -8.57 -34.31 -32.17
C LYS A 412 -9.39 -33.55 -31.12
N TYR A 413 -8.76 -32.59 -30.43
CA TYR A 413 -9.44 -31.79 -29.43
C TYR A 413 -10.52 -30.87 -30.02
N ILE A 414 -10.30 -30.31 -31.21
CA ILE A 414 -11.31 -29.55 -31.96
C ILE A 414 -12.50 -30.45 -32.29
N GLU A 415 -12.24 -31.65 -32.81
CA GLU A 415 -13.26 -32.61 -33.19
C GLU A 415 -14.09 -33.07 -31.98
N ASP A 416 -13.42 -33.48 -30.89
CA ASP A 416 -14.04 -33.98 -29.66
C ASP A 416 -14.88 -32.91 -28.93
N ASN A 417 -14.63 -31.61 -29.16
CA ASN A 417 -15.36 -30.49 -28.52
C ASN A 417 -16.19 -29.66 -29.51
N GLU A 418 -16.31 -30.10 -30.77
CA GLU A 418 -17.10 -29.43 -31.81
C GLU A 418 -16.76 -27.94 -32.03
N LEU A 419 -15.47 -27.58 -31.98
CA LEU A 419 -15.02 -26.17 -32.01
C LEU A 419 -15.00 -25.53 -33.41
N TYR A 420 -15.84 -25.99 -34.33
CA TYR A 420 -15.78 -25.59 -35.75
C TYR A 420 -16.17 -24.12 -36.00
N ASP A 421 -16.93 -23.51 -35.09
CA ASP A 421 -17.31 -22.09 -35.16
C ASP A 421 -16.19 -21.13 -34.69
N PHE A 422 -15.06 -21.67 -34.24
CA PHE A 422 -13.94 -20.88 -33.72
C PHE A 422 -12.91 -20.63 -34.82
N VAL A 423 -12.22 -19.47 -34.74
CA VAL A 423 -10.97 -19.28 -35.47
C VAL A 423 -9.87 -20.05 -34.73
N ASN A 424 -9.74 -21.33 -35.05
CA ASN A 424 -8.76 -22.23 -34.46
C ASN A 424 -7.38 -22.01 -35.09
N CYS A 425 -6.39 -21.65 -34.28
CA CYS A 425 -5.03 -21.42 -34.72
C CYS A 425 -3.99 -21.83 -33.66
N TYR A 426 -2.73 -21.96 -34.07
CA TYR A 426 -1.60 -22.26 -33.20
C TYR A 426 -0.30 -21.62 -33.71
N ASP A 427 0.78 -21.74 -32.93
CA ASP A 427 2.10 -21.18 -33.26
C ASP A 427 3.17 -22.28 -33.27
N PRO A 428 3.27 -23.08 -34.36
CA PRO A 428 4.17 -24.22 -34.40
C PRO A 428 5.64 -23.83 -34.29
N ASN A 429 6.00 -22.58 -34.60
CA ASN A 429 7.39 -22.12 -34.66
C ASN A 429 7.71 -21.04 -33.61
N TYR A 430 6.80 -20.76 -32.66
CA TYR A 430 6.94 -19.72 -31.63
C TYR A 430 7.20 -18.30 -32.18
N GLN A 431 6.70 -17.99 -33.38
CA GLN A 431 6.99 -16.73 -34.08
C GLN A 431 6.04 -15.58 -33.69
N SER A 432 4.83 -15.90 -33.23
CA SER A 432 3.81 -14.90 -32.92
C SER A 432 4.13 -14.09 -31.65
N ASN A 433 5.02 -14.59 -30.79
CA ASN A 433 5.33 -14.02 -29.47
C ASN A 433 4.11 -13.82 -28.55
N PHE A 434 3.01 -14.56 -28.76
CA PHE A 434 1.78 -14.40 -27.97
C PHE A 434 2.02 -14.49 -26.46
N ARG A 435 3.00 -15.30 -26.01
CA ARG A 435 3.37 -15.46 -24.60
C ARG A 435 3.85 -14.15 -23.96
N ILE A 436 4.57 -13.33 -24.72
CA ILE A 436 5.06 -12.02 -24.27
C ILE A 436 3.95 -10.99 -24.42
N PHE A 437 3.29 -10.94 -25.58
CA PHE A 437 2.30 -9.91 -25.86
C PHE A 437 1.07 -10.01 -24.96
N PHE A 438 0.66 -11.22 -24.56
CA PHE A 438 -0.54 -11.46 -23.75
C PHE A 438 -0.24 -12.10 -22.38
N ASP A 439 1.02 -12.05 -21.90
CA ASP A 439 1.43 -12.60 -20.59
C ASP A 439 0.92 -14.04 -20.36
N VAL A 440 0.97 -14.88 -21.40
CA VAL A 440 0.41 -16.25 -21.36
C VAL A 440 1.44 -17.19 -20.76
N TYR A 441 1.29 -17.45 -19.46
CA TYR A 441 2.11 -18.40 -18.69
C TYR A 441 1.29 -19.53 -18.06
N SER A 442 -0.03 -19.52 -18.25
CA SER A 442 -0.97 -20.52 -17.71
C SER A 442 -2.17 -20.66 -18.65
N THR A 443 -2.75 -21.85 -18.72
CA THR A 443 -3.94 -22.15 -19.51
C THR A 443 -5.07 -22.68 -18.61
N PRO A 444 -6.35 -22.40 -18.93
CA PRO A 444 -6.80 -21.48 -19.97
C PRO A 444 -6.55 -20.01 -19.59
N THR A 445 -6.39 -19.15 -20.59
CA THR A 445 -6.39 -17.69 -20.42
C THR A 445 -7.31 -17.05 -21.44
N ILE A 446 -8.24 -16.20 -20.97
CA ILE A 446 -9.21 -15.50 -21.83
C ILE A 446 -8.96 -14.01 -21.82
N TYR A 447 -8.94 -13.40 -23.01
CA TYR A 447 -9.00 -11.95 -23.22
C TYR A 447 -10.27 -11.58 -23.99
N LEU A 448 -10.79 -10.39 -23.75
CA LEU A 448 -11.87 -9.80 -24.54
C LEU A 448 -11.37 -8.52 -25.19
N LEU A 449 -11.55 -8.43 -26.50
CA LEU A 449 -11.19 -7.28 -27.31
C LEU A 449 -12.43 -6.62 -27.92
N ASP A 450 -12.39 -5.30 -28.11
CA ASP A 450 -13.40 -4.55 -28.85
C ASP A 450 -13.22 -4.67 -30.38
N LYS A 451 -14.10 -4.02 -31.14
CA LYS A 451 -14.06 -3.97 -32.61
C LYS A 451 -12.75 -3.44 -33.20
N ASN A 452 -12.04 -2.59 -32.46
CA ASN A 452 -10.75 -2.02 -32.86
C ASN A 452 -9.57 -2.84 -32.33
N LYS A 453 -9.84 -4.03 -31.77
CA LYS A 453 -8.88 -4.91 -31.10
C LYS A 453 -8.23 -4.27 -29.86
N LYS A 454 -8.90 -3.31 -29.21
CA LYS A 454 -8.48 -2.83 -27.89
C LYS A 454 -8.82 -3.85 -26.82
N ILE A 455 -7.92 -4.07 -25.88
CA ILE A 455 -8.12 -4.98 -24.76
C ILE A 455 -9.06 -4.31 -23.75
N ILE A 456 -10.29 -4.80 -23.66
CA ILE A 456 -11.29 -4.28 -22.71
C ILE A 456 -11.41 -5.14 -21.46
N ALA A 457 -11.01 -6.40 -21.54
CA ALA A 457 -10.82 -7.26 -20.38
C ALA A 457 -9.73 -8.31 -20.62
N LYS A 458 -9.12 -8.78 -19.53
CA LYS A 458 -8.01 -9.73 -19.59
C LYS A 458 -7.99 -10.73 -18.46
N ARG A 459 -7.48 -11.93 -18.78
CA ARG A 459 -7.32 -13.07 -17.86
C ARG A 459 -8.59 -13.40 -17.10
N LEU A 460 -9.71 -13.43 -17.82
CA LEU A 460 -11.02 -13.75 -17.26
C LEU A 460 -11.18 -15.26 -17.08
N ASP A 461 -11.88 -15.66 -16.02
CA ASP A 461 -12.57 -16.95 -16.02
C ASP A 461 -13.92 -16.83 -16.72
N LEU A 462 -14.61 -17.95 -16.91
CA LEU A 462 -15.85 -17.99 -17.67
C LEU A 462 -16.98 -17.17 -17.03
N GLU A 463 -17.06 -17.14 -15.70
CA GLU A 463 -18.13 -16.40 -15.00
C GLU A 463 -17.90 -14.88 -15.07
N ASN A 464 -16.65 -14.44 -14.90
CA ASN A 464 -16.28 -13.05 -15.08
C ASN A 464 -16.46 -12.59 -16.54
N LEU A 465 -16.23 -13.47 -17.52
CA LEU A 465 -16.51 -13.17 -18.92
C LEU A 465 -18.00 -12.93 -19.17
N LYS A 466 -18.90 -13.78 -18.65
CA LYS A 466 -20.35 -13.57 -18.75
C LYS A 466 -20.76 -12.24 -18.14
N GLY A 467 -20.31 -11.96 -16.91
CA GLY A 467 -20.63 -10.71 -16.23
C GLY A 467 -20.18 -9.48 -17.01
N PHE A 468 -19.02 -9.57 -17.68
CA PHE A 468 -18.54 -8.49 -18.56
C PHE A 468 -19.38 -8.37 -19.83
N LEU A 469 -19.76 -9.47 -20.47
CA LEU A 469 -20.62 -9.46 -21.66
C LEU A 469 -22.04 -8.95 -21.36
N ASP A 470 -22.61 -9.28 -20.19
CA ASP A 470 -23.88 -8.72 -19.71
C ASP A 470 -23.81 -7.20 -19.57
N HIS A 471 -22.70 -6.70 -19.00
CA HIS A 471 -22.43 -5.26 -18.92
C HIS A 471 -22.36 -4.62 -20.32
N GLU A 472 -21.60 -5.21 -21.25
CA GLU A 472 -21.48 -4.69 -22.61
C GLU A 472 -22.83 -4.68 -23.36
N ARG A 473 -23.65 -5.73 -23.20
CA ARG A 473 -25.01 -5.78 -23.75
C ARG A 473 -25.87 -4.64 -23.20
N LYS A 474 -25.83 -4.40 -21.89
CA LYS A 474 -26.57 -3.30 -21.27
C LYS A 474 -26.11 -1.94 -21.80
N MET A 475 -24.81 -1.71 -21.89
CA MET A 475 -24.25 -0.45 -22.41
C MET A 475 -24.60 -0.21 -23.88
N LYS A 476 -24.70 -1.28 -24.69
CA LYS A 476 -25.17 -1.19 -26.08
C LYS A 476 -26.64 -0.79 -26.17
N ALA A 477 -27.48 -1.35 -25.30
CA ALA A 477 -28.91 -1.02 -25.23
C ALA A 477 -29.18 0.43 -24.77
N GLU A 478 -28.34 0.99 -23.90
CA GLU A 478 -28.46 2.40 -23.46
C GLU A 478 -28.02 3.42 -24.54
N LYS A 479 -27.23 2.99 -25.54
CA LYS A 479 -26.74 3.84 -26.63
C LYS A 479 -27.57 3.74 -27.92
N SER A 480 -28.44 2.75 -28.01
CA SER A 480 -29.34 2.49 -29.15
C SER A 480 -30.70 3.12 -28.87
#